data_AF-A0A642UR17-F1
#
_entry.id   AF-A0A642UR17-F1
#
_cell.length_a   1.000
_cell.length_b   1.000
_cell.length_c   1.000
_cell.angle_alpha   90.00
_cell.angle_beta   90.00
_cell.angle_gamma   90.00
#
_symmetry.space_group_name_H-M   'P 1'
#
loop_
_entity.id
_entity.type
_entity.pdbx_description
1 polymer ?
#
loop_
_entity_poly.entity_id
_entity_poly.type
_entity_poly.pdbx_seq_one_letter_code
_entity_poly.pdbx_strand_id
1 'polypeptide(L)'
;MGQKINLFDLRHTQFMSTRERTLSQLQSVRPVSHGLYKQRIEFHKASDGSSQIKEGGGADVSESGDGRGVASFYKSLVSTTDDDDLGSDTDDLEWCSTCQSQIIDRDRHQLSTVHVSATHHSEAPARPLIFGPHHSGYKYLIRHGWSPLSKRGLGAKGREGSRDPISVYKKDDRSGIGAQPAIPTAKPKAKVQKTMTAKESRSHYLKVQQKRKKIAFELLN
;
A
#
# COMPACT_ATOMS: atom_id res chain seq x y z
N MET A 1 -67.62 -5.18 40.20
CA MET A 1 -66.57 -4.20 39.82
C MET A 1 -65.22 -4.91 39.91
N GLY A 2 -64.78 -5.54 38.81
CA GLY A 2 -63.55 -6.32 38.77
C GLY A 2 -62.45 -5.52 38.08
N GLN A 3 -61.43 -5.12 38.84
CA GLN A 3 -60.23 -4.48 38.30
C GLN A 3 -59.29 -5.56 37.74
N LYS A 4 -59.00 -5.45 36.44
CA LYS A 4 -58.01 -6.26 35.74
C LYS A 4 -56.63 -5.67 36.02
N ILE A 5 -55.77 -6.43 36.68
CA ILE A 5 -54.36 -6.08 36.88
C ILE A 5 -53.61 -6.53 35.61
N ASN A 6 -52.87 -5.60 35.01
CA ASN A 6 -52.19 -5.79 33.73
C ASN A 6 -51.02 -6.77 33.83
N LEU A 7 -51.02 -7.73 32.91
CA LEU A 7 -50.06 -8.82 32.75
C LEU A 7 -48.77 -8.36 32.03
N PHE A 8 -48.15 -7.26 32.50
CA PHE A 8 -46.94 -6.73 31.85
C PHE A 8 -45.76 -6.39 32.78
N ASP A 9 -45.93 -6.49 34.10
CA ASP A 9 -44.89 -6.10 35.08
C ASP A 9 -44.16 -7.27 35.78
N LEU A 10 -44.06 -8.44 35.13
CA LEU A 10 -43.35 -9.61 35.69
C LEU A 10 -42.21 -10.14 34.82
N ARG A 11 -41.59 -9.30 33.98
CA ARG A 11 -40.43 -9.71 33.15
C ARG A 11 -39.21 -8.77 33.24
N HIS A 12 -39.05 -8.01 34.31
CA HIS A 12 -37.91 -7.09 34.45
C HIS A 12 -36.96 -7.37 35.63
N THR A 13 -37.16 -8.45 36.39
CA THR A 13 -36.33 -8.75 37.58
C THR A 13 -35.62 -10.11 37.53
N GLN A 14 -35.65 -10.83 36.40
CA GLN A 14 -34.96 -12.12 36.26
C GLN A 14 -33.85 -12.16 35.20
N PHE A 15 -33.36 -11.02 34.71
CA PHE A 15 -32.26 -11.00 33.71
C PHE A 15 -31.01 -10.22 34.14
N MET A 16 -30.86 -9.90 35.43
CA MET A 16 -29.65 -9.26 35.98
C MET A 16 -28.92 -10.13 37.01
N SER A 17 -29.07 -11.47 36.95
CA SER A 17 -28.53 -12.40 37.96
C SER A 17 -27.56 -13.46 37.39
N THR A 18 -26.90 -13.20 36.26
CA THR A 18 -25.82 -14.07 35.75
C THR A 18 -24.70 -13.25 35.10
N ARG A 19 -24.18 -12.22 35.79
CA ARG A 19 -23.08 -11.41 35.25
C ARG A 19 -21.84 -11.29 36.13
N GLU A 20 -21.75 -12.10 37.18
CA GLU A 20 -20.54 -12.16 38.01
C GLU A 20 -20.19 -13.60 38.31
N ARG A 21 -19.42 -14.22 37.41
CA ARG A 21 -18.52 -15.35 37.72
C ARG A 21 -17.51 -15.52 36.59
N THR A 22 -16.24 -15.59 37.03
CA THR A 22 -15.03 -16.02 36.32
C THR A 22 -14.42 -15.09 35.27
N LEU A 23 -13.89 -13.95 35.77
CA LEU A 23 -12.66 -13.31 35.29
C LEU A 23 -11.45 -14.25 35.52
N SER A 24 -11.29 -15.28 34.70
CA SER A 24 -10.04 -16.07 34.67
C SER A 24 -9.97 -16.99 33.45
N GLN A 25 -10.01 -16.45 32.24
CA GLN A 25 -9.54 -17.15 31.03
C GLN A 25 -9.36 -16.18 29.87
N LEU A 26 -8.52 -15.15 30.08
CA LEU A 26 -7.90 -14.44 28.96
C LEU A 26 -6.83 -15.34 28.37
N GLN A 27 -7.23 -16.32 27.55
CA GLN A 27 -6.31 -16.93 26.60
C GLN A 27 -5.91 -15.83 25.62
N SER A 28 -4.64 -15.44 25.66
CA SER A 28 -4.03 -14.53 24.71
C SER A 28 -4.19 -15.08 23.29
N VAL A 29 -5.15 -14.56 22.54
CA VAL A 29 -5.23 -14.80 21.10
C VAL A 29 -4.04 -14.08 20.50
N ARG A 30 -3.01 -14.85 20.11
CA ARG A 30 -1.85 -14.32 19.39
C ARG A 30 -2.35 -13.73 18.08
N PRO A 31 -2.03 -12.48 17.73
CA PRO A 31 -2.31 -11.99 16.40
C PRO A 31 -1.52 -12.85 15.41
N VAL A 32 -2.24 -13.48 14.47
CA VAL A 32 -1.63 -14.15 13.31
C VAL A 32 -1.04 -13.05 12.44
N SER A 33 0.20 -12.67 12.75
CA SER A 33 1.03 -11.90 11.85
C SER A 33 1.38 -12.83 10.69
N HIS A 34 0.70 -12.70 9.56
CA HIS A 34 1.27 -13.08 8.26
C HIS A 34 2.41 -12.09 7.96
N GLY A 35 3.45 -12.15 8.78
CA GLY A 35 4.70 -11.45 8.60
C GLY A 35 5.49 -12.20 7.55
N LEU A 36 6.06 -11.45 6.62
CA LEU A 36 7.11 -11.87 5.70
C LEU A 36 7.98 -12.95 6.36
N TYR A 37 8.12 -14.11 5.72
CA TYR A 37 9.04 -15.17 6.15
C TYR A 37 10.48 -14.64 6.10
N LYS A 38 10.86 -13.86 7.10
CA LYS A 38 12.25 -13.49 7.33
C LYS A 38 12.89 -14.71 7.97
N GLN A 39 13.91 -15.25 7.30
CA GLN A 39 14.76 -16.26 7.90
C GLN A 39 15.25 -15.72 9.26
N ARG A 40 15.17 -16.56 10.29
CA ARG A 40 15.68 -16.23 11.61
C ARG A 40 17.18 -16.00 11.46
N ILE A 41 17.63 -14.79 11.76
CA ILE A 41 19.05 -14.47 11.75
C ILE A 41 19.66 -15.14 12.99
N GLU A 42 20.59 -16.05 12.77
CA GLU A 42 21.38 -16.67 13.84
C GLU A 42 22.56 -15.75 14.15
N PHE A 43 22.58 -15.20 15.36
CA PHE A 43 23.69 -14.41 15.84
C PHE A 43 24.84 -15.36 16.20
N HIS A 44 25.83 -15.46 15.32
CA HIS A 44 27.10 -16.05 15.67
C HIS A 44 27.84 -15.09 16.60
N LYS A 45 28.30 -15.59 17.76
CA LYS A 45 29.22 -14.87 18.62
C LYS A 45 30.46 -14.57 17.78
N ALA A 46 30.91 -13.31 17.76
CA ALA A 46 32.14 -12.94 17.08
C ALA A 46 33.25 -13.84 17.64
N SER A 47 34.00 -14.48 16.74
CA SER A 47 35.19 -15.24 17.12
C SER A 47 36.05 -14.34 18.00
N ASP A 48 36.30 -14.74 19.25
CA ASP A 48 37.33 -14.12 20.06
C ASP A 48 38.62 -14.26 19.24
N GLY A 49 39.12 -13.13 18.76
CA GLY A 49 40.17 -13.09 17.75
C GLY A 49 41.50 -13.57 18.33
N SER A 50 41.78 -14.86 18.23
CA SER A 50 43.15 -15.37 18.15
C SER A 50 43.43 -15.80 16.71
N SER A 51 43.31 -14.85 15.78
CA SER A 51 43.80 -15.00 14.41
C SER A 51 45.08 -14.17 14.31
N GLN A 52 46.22 -14.83 14.22
CA GLN A 52 47.50 -14.17 13.97
C GLN A 52 47.43 -13.42 12.63
N ILE A 53 47.29 -12.10 12.70
CA ILE A 53 47.53 -11.21 11.56
C ILE A 53 49.00 -10.80 11.66
N LYS A 54 49.76 -11.11 10.61
CA LYS A 54 51.16 -10.71 10.46
C LYS A 54 51.27 -9.19 10.42
N GLU A 55 52.23 -8.72 11.20
CA GLU A 55 52.61 -7.32 11.40
C GLU A 55 52.95 -6.61 10.08
N GLY A 56 52.40 -5.41 9.94
CA GLY A 56 52.72 -4.45 8.88
C GLY A 56 52.58 -3.04 9.43
N GLY A 57 53.55 -2.65 10.26
CA GLY A 57 54.00 -1.29 10.61
C GLY A 57 53.01 -0.12 10.69
N GLY A 58 52.87 0.45 11.89
CA GLY A 58 52.67 1.90 12.05
C GLY A 58 51.69 2.32 13.16
N ALA A 59 52.27 2.81 14.26
CA ALA A 59 51.69 3.58 15.36
C ALA A 59 50.70 2.87 16.32
N ASP A 60 51.26 2.60 17.50
CA ASP A 60 50.66 2.45 18.82
C ASP A 60 49.38 3.28 19.07
N VAL A 61 48.31 2.63 19.55
CA VAL A 61 47.45 3.13 20.65
C VAL A 61 46.76 1.93 21.32
N SER A 62 46.87 1.90 22.64
CA SER A 62 46.33 0.93 23.60
C SER A 62 44.82 0.71 23.54
N GLU A 63 44.42 -0.49 23.97
CA GLU A 63 43.05 -0.85 24.34
C GLU A 63 42.45 0.14 25.34
N SER A 64 41.47 0.91 24.88
CA SER A 64 40.33 1.46 25.63
C SER A 64 39.44 2.11 24.58
N GLY A 65 38.51 1.33 24.01
CA GLY A 65 37.70 1.75 22.88
C GLY A 65 36.66 2.79 23.27
N ASP A 66 37.10 4.02 23.55
CA ASP A 66 36.24 5.16 23.75
C ASP A 66 35.44 5.37 22.46
N GLY A 67 34.13 5.04 22.50
CA GLY A 67 33.19 5.26 21.39
C GLY A 67 33.13 6.72 20.91
N ARG A 68 33.83 7.61 21.61
CA ARG A 68 34.14 8.99 21.25
C ARG A 68 34.88 9.11 19.91
N GLY A 69 35.79 8.19 19.60
CA GLY A 69 36.49 8.16 18.31
C GLY A 69 35.54 7.86 17.14
N VAL A 70 34.73 6.80 17.31
CA VAL A 70 33.67 6.41 16.35
C VAL A 70 32.61 7.52 16.23
N ALA A 71 32.21 8.12 17.34
CA ALA A 71 31.28 9.25 17.36
C ALA A 71 31.85 10.49 16.66
N SER A 72 33.15 10.77 16.80
CA SER A 72 33.81 11.89 16.09
C SER A 72 33.84 11.67 14.58
N PHE A 73 34.03 10.41 14.15
CA PHE A 73 34.00 10.04 12.73
C PHE A 73 32.61 10.17 12.12
N TYR A 74 31.56 9.67 12.78
CA TYR A 74 30.19 9.89 12.29
C TYR A 74 29.79 11.38 12.35
N LYS A 75 30.28 12.12 13.35
CA LYS A 75 30.07 13.57 13.44
C LYS A 75 30.74 14.29 12.27
N SER A 76 31.97 13.92 11.87
CA SER A 76 32.62 14.56 10.71
C SER A 76 31.89 14.28 9.40
N LEU A 77 31.34 13.09 9.21
CA LEU A 77 30.56 12.75 8.00
C LEU A 77 29.23 13.53 7.90
N VAL A 78 28.63 13.89 9.04
CA VAL A 78 27.37 14.66 9.09
C VAL A 78 27.63 16.17 9.12
N SER A 79 28.77 16.58 9.68
CA SER A 79 29.23 17.98 9.74
C SER A 79 30.06 18.38 8.51
N THR A 80 30.04 17.64 7.39
CA THR A 80 30.47 18.17 6.08
C THR A 80 29.43 19.14 5.53
N THR A 81 29.05 20.11 6.34
CA THR A 81 28.71 21.43 5.84
C THR A 81 29.92 22.24 6.22
N ASP A 82 30.64 22.75 5.23
CA ASP A 82 31.62 23.80 5.47
C ASP A 82 30.97 24.79 6.45
N ASP A 83 31.49 24.82 7.68
CA ASP A 83 31.31 25.96 8.58
C ASP A 83 32.13 27.09 7.94
N ASP A 84 31.68 27.55 6.77
CA ASP A 84 32.06 28.83 6.21
C ASP A 84 31.65 29.85 7.26
N ASP A 85 32.66 30.46 7.85
CA ASP A 85 32.70 31.80 8.44
C ASP A 85 31.47 32.67 8.10
N LEU A 86 30.38 32.47 8.83
CA LEU A 86 29.31 33.46 8.94
C LEU A 86 29.48 34.14 10.29
N GLY A 87 30.41 35.09 10.29
CA GLY A 87 30.40 36.16 11.27
C GLY A 87 29.01 36.78 11.35
N SER A 88 28.53 36.92 12.59
CA SER A 88 27.73 38.03 13.08
C SER A 88 26.95 38.83 12.02
N ASP A 89 25.70 38.45 11.79
CA ASP A 89 24.56 39.36 11.62
C ASP A 89 23.28 38.53 11.73
N THR A 90 22.83 38.32 12.98
CA THR A 90 21.63 37.51 13.31
C THR A 90 20.30 38.25 13.14
N ASP A 91 20.26 39.35 12.39
CA ASP A 91 19.11 40.24 12.40
C ASP A 91 18.12 40.06 11.23
N ASP A 92 18.47 39.26 10.21
CA ASP A 92 17.61 39.00 9.04
C ASP A 92 17.28 37.50 8.83
N LEU A 93 17.17 36.71 9.91
CA LEU A 93 16.75 35.30 9.79
C LEU A 93 15.25 35.18 9.50
N GLU A 94 14.89 34.62 8.35
CA GLU A 94 13.49 34.40 7.95
C GLU A 94 12.82 33.32 8.81
N TRP A 95 11.56 33.55 9.24
CA TRP A 95 10.77 32.58 9.98
C TRP A 95 9.93 31.69 9.06
N CYS A 96 10.01 30.36 9.25
CA CYS A 96 9.16 29.41 8.53
C CYS A 96 7.83 29.16 9.25
N SER A 97 6.69 29.41 8.60
CA SER A 97 5.37 29.04 9.14
C SER A 97 5.12 27.53 9.15
N THR A 98 5.71 26.77 8.21
CA THR A 98 5.56 25.31 8.11
C THR A 98 6.33 24.60 9.22
N CYS A 99 7.58 25.00 9.47
CA CYS A 99 8.47 24.35 10.43
C CYS A 99 8.45 25.01 11.82
N GLN A 100 7.89 26.23 11.92
CA GLN A 100 7.90 27.04 13.14
C GLN A 100 9.32 27.22 13.69
N SER A 101 10.28 27.51 12.81
CA SER A 101 11.69 27.67 13.14
C SER A 101 12.31 28.81 12.33
N GLN A 102 13.39 29.39 12.87
CA GLN A 102 14.24 30.32 12.14
C GLN A 102 15.05 29.59 11.05
N ILE A 103 15.23 30.25 9.91
CA ILE A 103 15.94 29.72 8.75
C ILE A 103 17.18 30.57 8.47
N ILE A 104 18.32 29.91 8.27
CA ILE A 104 19.58 30.54 7.84
C ILE A 104 19.66 30.60 6.31
N ASP A 105 19.32 29.50 5.64
CA ASP A 105 19.27 29.38 4.17
C ASP A 105 17.93 28.80 3.72
N ARG A 106 17.16 29.61 3.00
CA ARG A 106 15.81 29.29 2.52
C ARG A 106 15.79 28.11 1.56
N ASP A 107 16.77 28.02 0.66
CA ASP A 107 16.77 27.01 -0.40
C ASP A 107 17.15 25.64 0.16
N ARG A 108 18.18 25.59 1.03
CA ARG A 108 18.52 24.36 1.79
C ARG A 108 17.39 23.95 2.71
N HIS A 109 16.72 24.90 3.36
CA HIS A 109 15.59 24.62 4.22
C HIS A 109 14.41 24.00 3.47
N GLN A 110 14.04 24.53 2.29
CA GLN A 110 12.94 23.99 1.49
C GLN A 110 13.18 22.55 1.01
N LEU A 111 14.43 22.18 0.76
CA LEU A 111 14.82 20.83 0.35
C LEU A 111 15.03 19.88 1.54
N SER A 112 15.12 20.41 2.76
CA SER A 112 15.28 19.60 3.96
C SER A 112 14.10 18.65 4.15
N THR A 113 14.37 17.40 4.50
CA THR A 113 13.35 16.37 4.73
C THR A 113 12.37 16.76 5.83
N VAL A 114 12.82 17.51 6.82
CA VAL A 114 11.98 18.03 7.92
C VAL A 114 10.96 19.01 7.37
N HIS A 115 11.39 19.96 6.52
CA HIS A 115 10.49 20.92 5.89
C HIS A 115 9.52 20.22 4.95
N VAL A 116 10.05 19.40 4.02
CA VAL A 116 9.22 18.69 3.04
C VAL A 116 8.18 17.83 3.76
N SER A 117 8.53 17.07 4.79
CA SER A 117 7.54 16.25 5.51
C SER A 117 6.51 17.05 6.33
N ALA A 118 6.88 18.26 6.79
CA ALA A 118 5.97 19.17 7.48
C ALA A 118 5.07 19.96 6.51
N THR A 119 5.43 20.07 5.23
CA THR A 119 4.55 20.70 4.24
C THR A 119 3.26 19.92 4.09
N HIS A 120 2.14 20.64 3.94
CA HIS A 120 0.86 20.03 3.62
C HIS A 120 0.94 19.38 2.23
N HIS A 121 1.29 18.10 2.21
CA HIS A 121 1.38 17.34 0.98
C HIS A 121 0.03 17.39 0.25
N SER A 122 0.05 17.88 -0.99
CA SER A 122 -1.07 17.70 -1.89
C SER A 122 -1.34 16.20 -1.96
N GLU A 123 -2.55 15.81 -1.57
CA GLU A 123 -2.90 14.40 -1.49
C GLU A 123 -2.63 13.70 -2.83
N ALA A 124 -1.98 12.54 -2.77
CA ALA A 124 -1.68 11.77 -3.96
C ALA A 124 -2.96 11.58 -4.82
N PRO A 125 -2.88 11.81 -6.13
CA PRO A 125 -4.05 11.74 -6.99
C PRO A 125 -4.69 10.35 -6.88
N ALA A 126 -6.02 10.33 -6.83
CA ALA A 126 -6.77 9.08 -6.82
C ALA A 126 -6.40 8.21 -8.02
N ARG A 127 -6.48 6.89 -7.85
CA ARG A 127 -6.16 5.91 -8.91
C ARG A 127 -6.87 6.29 -10.21
N PRO A 128 -6.16 6.29 -11.36
CA PRO A 128 -6.77 6.59 -12.64
C PRO A 128 -7.86 5.56 -12.94
N LEU A 129 -9.01 6.05 -13.42
CA LEU A 129 -10.09 5.16 -13.84
C LEU A 129 -9.71 4.42 -15.13
N ILE A 130 -10.32 3.25 -15.31
CA ILE A 130 -10.13 2.42 -16.53
C ILE A 130 -10.57 3.19 -17.78
N PHE A 131 -11.53 4.10 -17.66
CA PHE A 131 -12.03 4.91 -18.76
C PHE A 131 -11.46 6.33 -18.71
N GLY A 132 -10.90 6.78 -19.83
CA GLY A 132 -10.31 8.11 -19.97
C GLY A 132 -11.25 9.17 -20.55
N PRO A 133 -10.75 10.40 -20.77
CA PRO A 133 -11.54 11.56 -21.24
C PRO A 133 -12.27 11.40 -22.57
N HIS A 134 -11.84 10.47 -23.41
CA HIS A 134 -12.48 10.19 -24.70
C HIS A 134 -13.79 9.43 -24.56
N HIS A 135 -14.02 8.74 -23.45
CA HIS A 135 -15.20 7.91 -23.26
C HIS A 135 -16.45 8.77 -22.98
N SER A 136 -17.58 8.44 -23.60
CA SER A 136 -18.84 9.19 -23.43
C SER A 136 -19.29 9.22 -21.97
N GLY A 137 -19.16 8.09 -21.25
CA GLY A 137 -19.49 8.00 -19.82
C GLY A 137 -18.64 8.93 -18.95
N TYR A 138 -17.36 9.14 -19.28
CA TYR A 138 -16.49 10.07 -18.56
C TYR A 138 -17.01 11.51 -18.69
N LYS A 139 -17.31 11.92 -19.92
CA LYS A 139 -17.83 13.27 -20.23
C LYS A 139 -19.17 13.52 -19.54
N TYR A 140 -20.04 12.50 -19.52
CA TYR A 140 -21.31 12.55 -18.82
C TYR A 140 -21.12 12.80 -17.33
N LEU A 141 -20.26 12.02 -16.66
CA LEU A 141 -19.99 12.17 -15.23
C LEU A 141 -19.45 13.57 -14.89
N ILE A 142 -18.47 14.07 -15.65
CA ILE A 142 -17.94 15.42 -15.45
C ILE A 142 -19.02 16.49 -15.60
N ARG A 143 -19.87 16.37 -16.62
CA ARG A 143 -20.99 17.31 -16.84
C ARG A 143 -21.95 17.35 -15.66
N HIS A 144 -22.11 16.25 -14.95
CA HIS A 144 -22.93 16.14 -13.74
C HIS A 144 -22.17 16.46 -12.44
N GLY A 145 -21.01 17.11 -12.53
CA GLY A 145 -20.26 17.61 -11.39
C GLY A 145 -19.38 16.57 -10.69
N TRP A 146 -19.17 15.39 -11.29
CA TRP A 146 -18.20 14.44 -10.79
C TRP A 146 -16.77 14.83 -11.19
N SER A 147 -15.83 14.80 -10.24
CA SER A 147 -14.43 15.17 -10.48
C SER A 147 -13.50 13.95 -10.57
N PRO A 148 -12.64 13.86 -11.60
CA PRO A 148 -11.72 12.74 -11.78
C PRO A 148 -10.64 12.65 -10.70
N LEU A 149 -10.29 13.75 -10.05
CA LEU A 149 -9.29 13.79 -8.98
C LEU A 149 -9.89 13.58 -7.59
N SER A 150 -11.22 13.57 -7.46
CA SER A 150 -11.89 13.32 -6.18
C SER A 150 -11.60 11.90 -5.68
N LYS A 151 -11.14 11.77 -4.42
CA LYS A 151 -10.93 10.47 -3.78
C LYS A 151 -12.24 9.72 -3.49
N ARG A 152 -13.35 10.45 -3.41
CA ARG A 152 -14.66 9.92 -3.02
C ARG A 152 -15.42 9.44 -4.25
N GLY A 153 -16.24 8.41 -4.07
CA GLY A 153 -17.13 7.94 -5.12
C GLY A 153 -18.34 8.86 -5.32
N LEU A 154 -19.30 8.38 -6.09
CA LEU A 154 -20.55 9.08 -6.36
C LEU A 154 -21.46 9.06 -5.12
N GLY A 155 -22.22 10.12 -4.90
CA GLY A 155 -23.19 10.22 -3.80
C GLY A 155 -23.28 11.64 -3.22
N ALA A 156 -24.22 11.85 -2.30
CA ALA A 156 -24.32 13.10 -1.57
C ALA A 156 -23.17 13.25 -0.57
N LYS A 157 -22.79 14.49 -0.23
CA LYS A 157 -21.72 14.76 0.74
C LYS A 157 -22.00 14.05 2.06
N GLY A 158 -21.07 13.21 2.53
CA GLY A 158 -21.23 12.39 3.74
C GLY A 158 -21.99 11.07 3.57
N ARG A 159 -22.52 10.79 2.37
CA ARG A 159 -23.05 9.47 1.96
C ARG A 159 -22.48 9.11 0.58
N GLU A 160 -21.17 9.27 0.44
CA GLU A 160 -20.47 8.94 -0.80
C GLU A 160 -20.23 7.42 -0.88
N GLY A 161 -20.37 6.85 -2.08
CA GLY A 161 -20.05 5.45 -2.33
C GLY A 161 -18.55 5.21 -2.58
N SER A 162 -18.21 3.95 -2.84
CA SER A 162 -16.87 3.55 -3.28
C SER A 162 -16.57 4.13 -4.66
N ARG A 163 -15.37 4.71 -4.83
CA ARG A 163 -14.88 5.17 -6.13
C ARG A 163 -14.51 4.02 -7.05
N ASP A 164 -13.84 3.03 -6.48
CA ASP A 164 -13.31 1.90 -7.23
C ASP A 164 -14.34 0.76 -7.34
N PRO A 165 -14.37 0.05 -8.48
CA PRO A 165 -15.19 -1.15 -8.62
C PRO A 165 -14.82 -2.19 -7.57
N ILE A 166 -15.83 -2.85 -7.02
CA ILE A 166 -15.63 -3.97 -6.10
C ILE A 166 -15.14 -5.16 -6.91
N SER A 167 -13.99 -5.71 -6.54
CA SER A 167 -13.48 -6.93 -7.15
C SER A 167 -14.36 -8.11 -6.75
N VAL A 168 -14.78 -8.89 -7.75
CA VAL A 168 -15.58 -10.10 -7.53
C VAL A 168 -14.73 -11.30 -7.93
N TYR A 169 -14.73 -12.33 -7.09
CA TYR A 169 -14.11 -13.60 -7.42
C TYR A 169 -15.07 -14.44 -8.27
N LYS A 170 -14.63 -14.82 -9.47
CA LYS A 170 -15.39 -15.73 -10.33
C LYS A 170 -15.24 -17.15 -9.81
N LYS A 171 -16.35 -17.78 -9.44
CA LYS A 171 -16.38 -19.22 -9.13
C LYS A 171 -16.62 -20.00 -10.42
N ASP A 172 -15.58 -20.66 -10.92
CA ASP A 172 -15.68 -21.52 -12.10
C ASP A 172 -16.12 -22.96 -11.75
N ASP A 173 -16.07 -23.32 -10.47
CA ASP A 173 -16.38 -24.66 -9.98
C ASP A 173 -17.88 -24.86 -9.70
N ARG A 174 -18.36 -26.08 -9.96
CA ARG A 174 -19.70 -26.54 -9.56
C ARG A 174 -19.80 -26.98 -8.10
N SER A 175 -18.73 -26.82 -7.31
CA SER A 175 -18.71 -27.18 -5.89
C SER A 175 -19.68 -26.30 -5.09
N GLY A 176 -20.06 -26.73 -3.88
CA GLY A 176 -20.84 -25.91 -2.95
C GLY A 176 -20.07 -24.65 -2.51
N ILE A 177 -20.76 -23.60 -2.06
CA ILE A 177 -20.09 -22.43 -1.44
C ILE A 177 -19.42 -22.92 -0.15
N GLY A 178 -18.15 -22.56 0.07
CA GLY A 178 -17.36 -23.03 1.22
C GLY A 178 -16.71 -24.40 1.04
N ALA A 179 -16.96 -25.10 -0.07
CA ALA A 179 -16.20 -26.29 -0.41
C ALA A 179 -14.76 -25.89 -0.74
N GLN A 180 -13.79 -26.40 0.01
CA GLN A 180 -12.38 -26.21 -0.32
C GLN A 180 -12.10 -26.89 -1.66
N PRO A 181 -11.54 -26.18 -2.65
CA PRO A 181 -11.16 -26.82 -3.89
C PRO A 181 -10.14 -27.92 -3.55
N ALA A 182 -10.39 -29.14 -4.02
CA ALA A 182 -9.38 -30.18 -3.96
C ALA A 182 -8.14 -29.64 -4.67
N ILE A 183 -7.02 -29.50 -3.93
CA ILE A 183 -5.78 -28.91 -4.45
C ILE A 183 -5.43 -29.67 -5.73
N PRO A 184 -5.48 -29.03 -6.92
CA PRO A 184 -5.21 -29.75 -8.15
C PRO A 184 -3.71 -30.08 -8.18
N THR A 185 -3.38 -31.35 -7.93
CA THR A 185 -2.02 -31.89 -8.02
C THR A 185 -1.48 -31.94 -9.44
N ALA A 186 -2.28 -31.53 -10.44
CA ALA A 186 -1.86 -31.43 -11.83
C ALA A 186 -2.34 -30.12 -12.45
N LYS A 187 -1.39 -29.31 -12.92
CA LYS A 187 -1.66 -28.13 -13.75
C LYS A 187 -2.50 -28.56 -14.95
N PRO A 188 -3.61 -27.88 -15.27
CA PRO A 188 -4.35 -28.18 -16.50
C PRO A 188 -3.40 -27.97 -17.67
N LYS A 189 -3.19 -29.02 -18.48
CA LYS A 189 -2.38 -28.93 -19.69
C LYS A 189 -3.02 -27.85 -20.57
N ALA A 190 -2.33 -26.72 -20.74
CA ALA A 190 -2.77 -25.66 -21.62
C ALA A 190 -3.06 -26.28 -22.99
N LYS A 191 -4.29 -26.09 -23.50
CA LYS A 191 -4.63 -26.50 -24.86
C LYS A 191 -3.76 -25.65 -25.79
N VAL A 192 -2.67 -26.24 -26.28
CA VAL A 192 -1.82 -25.64 -27.31
C VAL A 192 -2.71 -25.41 -28.52
N GLN A 193 -3.05 -24.15 -28.78
CA GLN A 193 -3.72 -23.80 -30.03
C GLN A 193 -2.72 -24.08 -31.15
N LYS A 194 -3.02 -25.04 -32.02
CA LYS A 194 -2.20 -25.33 -33.20
C LYS A 194 -2.14 -24.04 -34.03
N THR A 195 -0.96 -23.43 -34.10
CA THR A 195 -0.70 -22.32 -35.02
C THR A 195 -0.82 -22.85 -36.43
N MET A 196 -1.66 -22.22 -37.25
CA MET A 196 -1.83 -22.61 -38.64
C MET A 196 -0.52 -22.41 -39.42
N THR A 197 -0.24 -23.31 -40.35
CA THR A 197 0.93 -23.22 -41.22
C THR A 197 0.77 -22.02 -42.18
N ALA A 198 1.87 -21.42 -42.67
CA ALA A 198 1.83 -20.24 -43.54
C ALA A 198 0.96 -20.41 -44.82
N LYS A 199 0.82 -21.63 -45.33
CA LYS A 199 -0.06 -21.95 -46.47
C LYS A 199 -1.54 -21.94 -46.07
N GLU A 200 -1.84 -22.45 -44.88
CA GLU A 200 -3.20 -22.52 -44.33
C GLU A 200 -3.72 -21.14 -43.94
N SER A 201 -2.86 -20.27 -43.38
CA SER A 201 -3.22 -18.89 -43.06
C SER A 201 -3.56 -18.06 -44.31
N ARG A 202 -2.78 -18.24 -45.40
CA ARG A 202 -3.09 -17.62 -46.71
C ARG A 202 -4.43 -18.10 -47.27
N SER A 203 -4.70 -19.41 -47.22
CA SER A 203 -5.98 -19.96 -47.68
C SER A 203 -7.16 -19.42 -46.87
N HIS A 204 -7.01 -19.36 -45.54
CA HIS A 204 -8.02 -18.80 -44.65
C HIS A 204 -8.31 -17.33 -44.96
N TYR A 205 -7.27 -16.51 -45.18
CA TYR A 205 -7.42 -15.11 -45.55
C TYR A 205 -8.22 -14.92 -46.85
N LEU A 206 -7.92 -15.71 -47.89
CA LEU A 206 -8.64 -15.65 -49.16
C LEU A 206 -10.12 -16.04 -48.99
N LYS A 207 -10.43 -17.07 -48.19
CA LYS A 207 -11.81 -17.45 -47.88
C LYS A 207 -12.56 -16.36 -47.11
N VAL A 208 -11.91 -15.70 -46.16
CA VAL A 208 -12.49 -14.57 -45.41
C VAL A 208 -12.78 -13.40 -46.35
N GLN A 209 -11.86 -13.08 -47.27
CA GLN A 209 -12.05 -12.04 -48.28
C GLN A 209 -13.25 -12.34 -49.19
N GLN A 210 -13.39 -13.58 -49.68
CA GLN A 210 -14.53 -13.99 -50.50
C GLN A 210 -15.86 -13.86 -49.73
N LYS A 211 -15.90 -14.31 -48.47
CA LYS A 211 -17.09 -14.15 -47.62
C LYS A 211 -17.46 -12.69 -47.42
N ARG A 212 -16.47 -11.81 -47.18
CA ARG A 212 -16.69 -10.37 -47.04
C ARG A 212 -17.28 -9.77 -48.31
N LYS A 213 -16.75 -10.13 -49.48
CA LYS A 213 -17.29 -9.67 -50.77
C LYS A 213 -18.73 -10.13 -50.99
N LYS A 214 -19.04 -11.39 -50.65
CA LYS A 214 -20.39 -11.93 -50.75
C LYS A 214 -21.37 -11.20 -49.83
N ILE A 215 -20.99 -10.98 -48.57
CA ILE A 215 -21.80 -10.22 -47.61
C ILE A 215 -21.99 -8.78 -48.08
N ALA A 216 -20.93 -8.13 -48.58
CA ALA A 216 -21.03 -6.78 -49.12
C ALA A 216 -22.00 -6.70 -50.31
N PHE A 217 -21.99 -7.71 -51.18
CA PHE A 217 -22.93 -7.82 -52.29
C PHE A 217 -24.38 -8.02 -51.79
N GLU A 218 -24.59 -8.88 -50.79
CA GLU A 218 -25.90 -9.10 -50.17
C GLU A 218 -26.47 -7.87 -49.45
N LEU A 219 -25.61 -6.94 -48.97
CA LEU A 219 -26.05 -5.69 -48.34
C LEU A 219 -26.38 -4.58 -49.35
N LEU A 220 -26.04 -4.76 -50.62
CA LEU A 220 -26.23 -3.77 -51.70
C LEU A 220 -27.41 -4.09 -52.61
N ASN A 221 -28.02 -5.28 -52.49
CA ASN A 221 -29.27 -5.69 -53.13
C ASN A 221 -30.39 -5.78 -52.10
#